data_AF-A0A0P9UKE2-F1
#
_entry.id   AF-A0A0P9UKE2-F1
#
_cell.length_a   1.000
_cell.length_b   1.000
_cell.length_c   1.000
_cell.angle_alpha   90.00
_cell.angle_beta   90.00
_cell.angle_gamma   90.00
#
_symmetry.space_group_name_H-M   'P 1'
#
loop_
_entity.id
_entity.type
_entity.pdbx_description
1 polymer ?
#
loop_
_entity_poly.entity_id
_entity_poly.type
_entity_poly.pdbx_seq_one_letter_code
_entity_poly.pdbx_strand_id
1 'polypeptide(L)' 'MLTRVEAAYAGRAYAAYGGIYIVASIAWLGLVERVRPLGTDWLGLAFCVIGATIILLGPRWSAA' A
#
# COMPACT_ATOMS: atom_id res chain seq x y z
N MET A 1 -7.91 27.92 7.63
CA MET A 1 -7.74 26.79 6.70
C MET A 1 -6.27 26.41 6.65
N LEU A 2 -5.79 25.57 7.57
CA LEU A 2 -4.36 25.14 7.63
C LEU A 2 -4.17 23.62 7.73
N THR A 3 -5.22 22.81 7.87
CA THR A 3 -5.10 21.35 8.09
C THR A 3 -5.36 20.48 6.87
N ARG A 4 -5.99 21.00 5.81
CA ARG A 4 -6.34 20.15 4.65
C ARG A 4 -5.12 19.75 3.80
N VAL A 5 -4.06 20.56 3.79
CA VAL A 5 -2.84 20.26 3.03
C VAL A 5 -2.05 19.15 3.73
N GLU A 6 -1.84 19.23 5.04
CA GLU A 6 -1.27 18.12 5.83
C GLU A 6 -2.11 16.85 5.74
N ALA A 7 -3.45 16.92 5.80
CA ALA A 7 -4.30 15.73 5.79
C ALA A 7 -4.17 14.92 4.49
N ALA A 8 -4.07 15.58 3.33
CA ALA A 8 -3.87 14.92 2.05
C ALA A 8 -2.46 14.29 1.93
N TYR A 9 -1.43 14.95 2.47
CA TYR A 9 -0.08 14.38 2.57
C TYR A 9 -0.02 13.21 3.54
N ALA A 10 -0.67 13.32 4.70
CA ALA A 10 -0.75 12.27 5.72
C ALA A 10 -1.47 11.03 5.17
N GLY A 11 -2.60 11.20 4.49
CA GLY A 11 -3.34 10.09 3.86
C GLY A 11 -2.49 9.31 2.85
N ARG A 12 -1.69 10.00 2.02
CA ARG A 12 -0.79 9.36 1.05
C ARG A 12 0.40 8.67 1.72
N ALA A 13 0.93 9.27 2.79
CA ALA A 13 1.99 8.65 3.58
C ALA A 13 1.50 7.34 4.22
N TYR A 14 0.32 7.34 4.85
CA TYR A 14 -0.28 6.13 5.43
C TYR A 14 -0.53 5.04 4.39
N ALA A 15 -0.99 5.39 3.18
CA ALA A 15 -1.16 4.43 2.10
C ALA A 15 0.19 3.82 1.64
N ALA A 16 1.25 4.61 1.54
CA ALA A 16 2.58 4.12 1.20
C ALA A 16 3.12 3.16 2.27
N TYR A 17 3.03 3.54 3.54
CA TYR A 17 3.46 2.70 4.66
C TYR A 17 2.67 1.39 4.73
N GLY A 18 1.34 1.45 4.57
CA GLY A 18 0.49 0.26 4.56
C GLY A 18 0.85 -0.69 3.41
N GLY A 19 1.07 -0.16 2.20
CA GLY A 19 1.50 -0.95 1.05
C GLY A 19 2.85 -1.63 1.26
N ILE A 20 3.86 -0.90 1.76
CA ILE A 20 5.19 -1.44 2.06
C ILE A 20 5.11 -2.51 3.14
N TYR A 21 4.32 -2.27 4.19
CA TYR A 21 4.13 -3.23 5.27
C TYR A 21 3.60 -4.57 4.77
N ILE A 22 2.57 -4.55 3.91
CA ILE A 22 1.97 -5.78 3.37
C ILE A 22 2.98 -6.56 2.51
N VAL A 23 3.74 -5.87 1.65
CA VAL A 23 4.79 -6.50 0.85
C VAL A 23 5.87 -7.11 1.76
N ALA A 24 6.31 -6.37 2.78
CA ALA A 24 7.29 -6.84 3.73
C ALA A 24 6.80 -8.06 4.54
N SER A 25 5.53 -8.08 4.96
CA SER A 25 4.94 -9.21 5.69
C SER A 25 4.91 -10.47 4.85
N ILE A 26 4.50 -10.41 3.58
CA ILE A 26 4.50 -11.59 2.70
C ILE A 26 5.93 -12.05 2.39
N ALA A 27 6.84 -11.11 2.13
CA ALA A 27 8.25 -11.43 1.93
C ALA A 27 8.87 -12.10 3.16
N TRP A 28 8.54 -11.63 4.37
CA TRP A 28 9.00 -12.21 5.63
C TRP A 28 8.48 -13.63 5.84
N LEU A 29 7.17 -13.83 5.60
CA LEU A 29 6.54 -15.16 5.70
C LEU A 29 7.24 -16.18 4.77
N GLY A 30 7.58 -15.76 3.56
CA GLY A 30 8.30 -16.59 2.59
C GLY A 30 9.78 -16.83 2.94
N LEU A 31 10.50 -15.78 3.37
CA LEU A 31 11.95 -15.82 3.56
C LEU A 31 12.38 -16.38 4.93
N VAL A 32 11.70 -15.95 5.99
CA VAL A 32 12.09 -16.24 7.38
C VAL A 32 11.33 -17.44 7.91
N GLU A 33 10.02 -17.48 7.71
CA GLU A 33 9.17 -18.57 8.21
C GLU A 33 9.20 -19.80 7.28
N ARG A 34 9.76 -19.66 6.06
CA ARG A 34 9.77 -20.69 4.99
C ARG A 34 8.38 -21.25 4.66
N VAL A 35 7.33 -20.51 5.00
CA VAL A 35 5.96 -20.83 4.63
C VAL A 35 5.78 -20.42 3.18
N ARG A 36 5.29 -21.33 2.34
CA ARG A 36 4.99 -21.00 0.94
C ARG A 36 3.74 -20.14 0.91
N PRO A 37 3.81 -18.84 0.53
CA PRO A 37 2.63 -18.02 0.40
C PRO A 37 1.69 -18.66 -0.62
N LEU A 38 0.41 -18.75 -0.29
CA LEU A 38 -0.58 -19.29 -1.21
C LEU A 38 -0.76 -18.33 -2.39
N GLY A 39 -1.26 -18.87 -3.52
CA GLY A 39 -1.63 -18.04 -4.67
C GLY A 39 -2.66 -16.96 -4.31
N THR A 40 -3.51 -17.20 -3.32
CA THR A 40 -4.46 -16.22 -2.76
C THR A 40 -3.76 -15.07 -2.05
N ASP A 41 -2.62 -15.31 -1.40
CA ASP A 41 -1.87 -14.29 -0.67
C ASP A 41 -1.21 -13.30 -1.64
N TRP A 42 -0.69 -13.81 -2.76
CA TRP A 42 -0.19 -12.98 -3.86
C TRP A 42 -1.28 -12.11 -4.48
N LEU A 43 -2.49 -12.66 -4.61
CA LEU A 43 -3.66 -11.92 -5.10
C LEU A 43 -4.04 -10.80 -4.13
N GLY A 44 -4.09 -11.09 -2.83
CA GLY A 44 -4.32 -10.09 -1.78
C GLY A 44 -3.27 -8.99 -1.74
N LEU A 45 -1.98 -9.35 -1.88
CA LEU A 45 -0.88 -8.41 -1.97
C LEU A 45 -1.03 -7.50 -3.19
N ALA A 46 -1.35 -8.07 -4.36
CA ALA A 46 -1.57 -7.27 -5.57
C ALA A 46 -2.70 -6.26 -5.36
N PHE A 47 -3.84 -6.69 -4.79
CA PHE A 47 -4.94 -5.79 -4.46
C PHE A 47 -4.55 -4.66 -3.49
N CYS A 48 -3.79 -4.98 -2.45
CA CYS A 48 -3.34 -3.99 -1.47
C CYS A 48 -2.36 -2.97 -2.08
N VAL A 49 -1.42 -3.44 -2.91
CA VAL A 49 -0.49 -2.56 -3.64
C VAL A 49 -1.24 -1.69 -4.65
N ILE A 50 -2.24 -2.23 -5.34
CA ILE A 50 -3.12 -1.46 -6.23
C ILE A 50 -3.89 -0.39 -5.44
N GLY A 51 -4.49 -0.73 -4.29
CA GLY A 51 -5.16 0.25 -3.43
C GLY A 51 -4.21 1.36 -2.94
N ALA A 52 -3.01 1.00 -2.48
CA ALA A 52 -1.99 1.95 -2.06
C ALA A 52 -1.57 2.87 -3.20
N THR A 53 -1.32 2.31 -4.39
CA THR A 53 -0.98 3.10 -5.59
C THR A 53 -2.11 4.00 -6.02
N ILE A 54 -3.38 3.59 -5.96
CA ILE A 54 -4.54 4.45 -6.26
C ILE A 54 -4.56 5.67 -5.32
N ILE A 55 -4.40 5.48 -4.00
CA ILE A 55 -4.38 6.59 -3.04
C ILE A 55 -3.19 7.53 -3.31
N LEU A 56 -2.04 6.95 -3.66
CA LEU A 56 -0.81 7.68 -3.95
C LEU A 56 -0.84 8.36 -5.34
N LEU A 57 -1.63 7.86 -6.28
CA LEU A 57 -1.86 8.38 -7.63
C LEU A 57 -3.08 9.33 -7.69
N GLY A 58 -4.00 9.29 -6.72
CA GLY A 58 -5.27 10.02 -6.77
C GLY A 58 -5.17 11.50 -7.19
N PRO A 59 -4.21 12.30 -6.67
CA PRO A 59 -4.09 13.70 -7.05
C PRO A 59 -3.73 13.95 -8.51
N ARG A 60 -3.00 13.03 -9.16
CA ARG A 60 -2.61 13.14 -10.58
C ARG A 60 -3.72 12.73 -11.54
N TRP A 61 -4.78 12.09 -11.04
CA TRP A 61 -6.01 11.81 -11.81
C TRP A 61 -7.05 12.92 -11.67
N SER A 62 -7.09 13.60 -10.52
CA SER A 62 -8.03 14.71 -10.27
C SER A 62 -7.57 16.06 -10.84
N ALA A 63 -6.32 16.18 -11.29
CA ALA A 63 -5.75 17.39 -11.88
C ALA A 63 -5.77 17.39 -13.42
N ALA A 64 -6.42 16.41 -14.05
CA ALA A 64 -6.76 16.37 -15.46
C ALA A 64 -8.23 16.79 -15.64
#